data_AF-R6QZJ4-F1
#
_entry.id   AF-R6QZJ4-F1
#
_cell.length_a   1.000
_cell.length_b   1.000
_cell.length_c   1.000
_cell.angle_alpha   90.00
_cell.angle_beta   90.00
_cell.angle_gamma   90.00
#
_symmetry.space_group_name_H-M   'P 1'
#
loop_
_entity.id
_entity.type
_entity.pdbx_description
1 polymer ?
#
loop_
_entity_poly.entity_id
_entity_poly.type
_entity_poly.pdbx_seq_one_letter_code
_entity_poly.pdbx_strand_id
1 'polypeptide(L)'
;MKFLFRILRRLVGYLLGVLLVALIAAAATFGWQGYKLYQSAVQATPLETLYQSITARPSFVPYDQLPQTYINAVLSVEDSRFVHHHGVDPLSIARALWADLRSGTLAEGGSTITQQLAKNVYFTQEKRMARKAAEVFAALDIEKHYSKQEIFEMYVNTIYFGNGCYGVAEAAEGYFKTDAASLTDAQAVVLAGLPQAPSVYASSPALAHKRARVVLQRMVDCHKLTQDAAAQLSAETDVIPFITRSIA
;
A
#
# COMPACT_ATOMS: atom_id res chain seq x y z
N MET A 1 -27.47 1.65 -46.13
CA MET A 1 -27.10 2.04 -44.75
C MET A 1 -27.58 1.09 -43.65
N LYS A 2 -28.89 0.81 -43.48
CA LYS A 2 -29.40 -0.03 -42.35
C LYS A 2 -28.86 -1.48 -42.31
N PHE A 3 -28.59 -2.08 -43.47
CA PHE A 3 -28.02 -3.43 -43.58
C PHE A 3 -26.55 -3.48 -43.12
N LEU A 4 -25.73 -2.53 -43.59
CA LEU A 4 -24.33 -2.39 -43.18
C LEU A 4 -24.20 -2.16 -41.67
N PHE A 5 -25.09 -1.33 -41.10
CA PHE A 5 -25.15 -1.08 -39.65
C PHE A 5 -25.49 -2.34 -38.84
N ARG A 6 -26.38 -3.21 -39.35
CA ARG A 6 -26.71 -4.50 -38.70
C ARG A 6 -25.54 -5.47 -38.71
N ILE A 7 -24.78 -5.54 -39.82
CA ILE A 7 -23.57 -6.37 -39.91
C ILE A 7 -22.50 -5.84 -38.98
N LEU A 8 -22.23 -4.52 -39.01
CA LEU A 8 -21.25 -3.88 -38.14
C LEU A 8 -21.57 -4.12 -36.65
N ARG A 9 -22.83 -3.96 -36.24
CA ARG A 9 -23.27 -4.22 -34.87
C ARG A 9 -23.05 -5.69 -34.45
N ARG A 10 -23.27 -6.64 -35.36
CA ARG A 10 -23.00 -8.08 -35.09
C ARG A 10 -21.50 -8.34 -34.95
N LEU A 11 -20.67 -7.77 -35.83
CA LEU A 11 -19.21 -7.90 -35.76
C LEU A 11 -18.65 -7.29 -34.46
N VAL A 12 -19.11 -6.10 -34.07
CA VAL A 12 -18.75 -5.48 -32.78
C VAL A 12 -19.20 -6.37 -31.61
N GLY A 13 -20.41 -6.91 -31.66
CA GLY A 13 -20.92 -7.84 -30.64
C GLY A 13 -20.06 -9.10 -30.51
N TYR A 14 -19.65 -9.72 -31.63
CA TYR A 14 -18.75 -10.87 -31.62
C TYR A 14 -17.37 -10.50 -31.07
N LEU A 15 -16.80 -9.35 -31.47
CA LEU A 15 -15.52 -8.88 -30.96
C LEU A 15 -15.55 -8.68 -29.44
N LEU A 16 -16.60 -8.01 -28.93
CA LEU A 16 -16.80 -7.82 -27.49
C LEU A 16 -16.99 -9.17 -26.76
N GLY A 17 -17.70 -10.11 -27.37
CA GLY A 17 -17.86 -11.47 -26.83
C GLY A 17 -16.53 -12.22 -26.74
N VAL A 18 -15.71 -12.19 -27.79
CA VAL A 18 -14.37 -12.81 -27.80
C VAL A 18 -13.46 -12.13 -26.76
N LEU A 19 -13.49 -10.80 -26.66
CA LEU A 19 -12.72 -10.05 -25.67
C LEU A 19 -13.12 -10.44 -24.25
N LEU A 20 -14.42 -10.56 -23.96
CA LEU A 20 -14.93 -10.98 -22.66
C LEU A 20 -14.46 -12.40 -22.31
N VAL A 21 -14.55 -13.35 -23.24
CA VAL A 21 -14.08 -14.72 -23.03
C VAL A 21 -12.57 -14.73 -22.76
N ALA A 22 -11.78 -13.96 -23.52
CA ALA A 22 -10.35 -13.84 -23.30
C ALA A 22 -10.01 -13.26 -21.91
N LEU A 23 -10.75 -12.25 -21.46
CA LEU A 23 -10.60 -11.67 -20.11
C LEU A 23 -10.94 -12.68 -19.01
N ILE A 24 -12.02 -13.44 -19.17
CA ILE A 24 -12.41 -14.50 -18.22
C ILE A 24 -11.33 -15.58 -18.17
N ALA A 25 -10.83 -16.04 -19.32
CA ALA A 25 -9.78 -17.05 -19.40
C ALA A 25 -8.47 -16.55 -18.74
N ALA A 26 -8.10 -15.29 -18.97
CA ALA A 26 -6.95 -14.66 -18.33
C ALA A 26 -7.14 -14.58 -16.80
N ALA A 27 -8.32 -14.12 -16.34
CA ALA A 27 -8.64 -14.05 -14.92
C ALA A 27 -8.60 -15.42 -14.24
N ALA A 28 -9.17 -16.45 -14.86
CA ALA A 28 -9.11 -17.83 -14.36
C ALA A 28 -7.66 -18.34 -14.29
N THR A 29 -6.86 -18.08 -15.32
CA THR A 29 -5.46 -18.49 -15.37
C THR A 29 -4.64 -17.85 -14.26
N PHE A 30 -4.72 -16.52 -14.12
CA PHE A 30 -3.97 -15.80 -13.08
C PHE A 30 -4.52 -16.07 -11.68
N GLY A 31 -5.83 -16.27 -11.54
CA GLY A 31 -6.44 -16.68 -10.28
C GLY A 31 -5.92 -18.04 -9.82
N TRP A 32 -5.84 -19.03 -10.71
CA TRP A 32 -5.28 -20.33 -10.40
C TRP A 32 -3.78 -20.28 -10.08
N GLN A 33 -2.99 -19.53 -10.86
CA GLN A 33 -1.57 -19.32 -10.56
C GLN A 33 -1.36 -18.62 -9.21
N GLY A 34 -2.17 -17.60 -8.92
CA GLY A 34 -2.14 -16.88 -7.65
C GLY A 34 -2.53 -17.75 -6.47
N TYR A 35 -3.57 -18.59 -6.61
CA TYR A 35 -3.98 -19.51 -5.56
C TYR A 35 -2.87 -20.52 -5.23
N LYS A 36 -2.23 -21.10 -6.25
CA LYS A 36 -1.07 -21.99 -6.04
C LYS A 36 0.09 -21.28 -5.35
N LEU A 37 0.40 -20.05 -5.77
CA LEU A 37 1.46 -19.26 -5.16
C LEU A 37 1.15 -18.94 -3.69
N TYR A 38 -0.10 -18.57 -3.38
CA TYR A 38 -0.58 -18.37 -2.02
C TYR A 38 -0.42 -19.64 -1.17
N GLN A 39 -0.87 -20.81 -1.66
CA GLN A 39 -0.72 -22.07 -0.92
C GLN A 39 0.74 -22.38 -0.61
N SER A 40 1.63 -22.24 -1.59
CA SER A 40 3.07 -22.46 -1.37
C SER A 40 3.65 -21.51 -0.33
N ALA A 41 3.24 -20.25 -0.34
CA ALA A 41 3.75 -19.24 0.59
C ALA A 41 3.28 -19.48 2.03
N VAL A 42 2.01 -19.83 2.23
CA VAL A 42 1.48 -20.16 3.57
C VAL A 42 2.07 -21.45 4.12
N GLN A 43 2.38 -22.43 3.26
CA GLN A 43 3.11 -23.63 3.69
C GLN A 43 4.53 -23.31 4.16
N ALA A 44 5.21 -22.38 3.48
CA ALA A 44 6.57 -21.96 3.85
C ALA A 44 6.59 -21.03 5.08
N THR A 45 5.58 -20.20 5.25
CA THR A 45 5.44 -19.25 6.37
C THR A 45 4.00 -19.30 6.90
N PRO A 46 3.72 -20.22 7.84
CA PRO A 46 2.37 -20.47 8.35
C PRO A 46 1.72 -19.22 8.95
N LEU A 47 0.44 -18.99 8.62
CA LEU A 47 -0.30 -17.83 9.10
C LEU A 47 -0.34 -17.80 10.62
N GLU A 48 -0.46 -18.93 11.28
CA GLU A 48 -0.62 -19.07 12.73
C GLU A 48 0.58 -18.54 13.52
N THR A 49 1.77 -18.60 12.91
CA THR A 49 3.03 -18.14 13.52
C THR A 49 3.47 -16.77 13.02
N LEU A 50 2.77 -16.21 12.03
CA LEU A 50 3.19 -14.99 11.34
C LEU A 50 3.38 -13.82 12.31
N TYR A 51 2.38 -13.53 13.14
CA TYR A 51 2.45 -12.42 14.09
C TYR A 51 3.61 -12.58 15.07
N GLN A 52 3.72 -13.75 15.71
CA GLN A 52 4.80 -14.06 16.65
C GLN A 52 6.19 -13.91 16.00
N SER A 53 6.34 -14.33 14.73
CA SER A 53 7.60 -14.22 14.00
C SER A 53 8.02 -12.76 13.74
N ILE A 54 7.04 -11.86 13.56
CA ILE A 54 7.28 -10.44 13.31
C ILE A 54 7.52 -9.71 14.63
N THR A 55 6.72 -10.00 15.66
CA THR A 55 6.86 -9.36 16.98
C THR A 55 8.14 -9.78 17.71
N ALA A 56 8.73 -10.92 17.35
CA ALA A 56 10.03 -11.37 17.89
C ALA A 56 11.23 -10.56 17.38
N ARG A 57 11.06 -9.70 16.36
CA ARG A 57 12.15 -8.88 15.83
C ARG A 57 12.51 -7.78 16.83
N PRO A 58 13.80 -7.51 17.11
CA PRO A 58 14.21 -6.46 18.04
C PRO A 58 13.73 -5.05 17.66
N SER A 59 13.51 -4.80 16.37
CA SER A 59 13.03 -3.52 15.83
C SER A 59 11.50 -3.41 15.79
N PHE A 60 10.76 -4.37 16.37
CA PHE A 60 9.30 -4.33 16.38
C PHE A 60 8.77 -3.23 17.31
N VAL A 61 7.85 -2.41 16.78
CA VAL A 61 7.17 -1.34 17.51
C VAL A 61 5.67 -1.67 17.58
N PRO A 62 5.10 -1.86 18.78
CA PRO A 62 3.67 -2.12 18.94
C PRO A 62 2.84 -0.86 18.63
N TYR A 63 1.56 -1.06 18.31
CA TYR A 63 0.67 0.00 17.84
C TYR A 63 0.53 1.15 18.83
N ASP A 64 0.48 0.82 20.13
CA ASP A 64 0.29 1.78 21.23
C ASP A 64 1.51 2.67 21.48
N GLN A 65 2.68 2.30 20.96
CA GLN A 65 3.89 3.12 21.01
C GLN A 65 4.03 4.05 19.80
N LEU A 66 3.22 3.88 18.74
CA LEU A 66 3.31 4.72 17.57
C LEU A 66 2.59 6.06 17.79
N PRO A 67 3.17 7.20 17.37
CA PRO A 67 2.48 8.47 17.43
C PRO A 67 1.17 8.43 16.66
N GLN A 68 0.11 8.99 17.25
CA GLN A 68 -1.23 8.98 16.65
C GLN A 68 -1.24 9.65 15.26
N THR A 69 -0.39 10.67 15.06
CA THR A 69 -0.19 11.33 13.77
C THR A 69 0.36 10.37 12.73
N TYR A 70 1.31 9.51 13.08
CA TYR A 70 1.85 8.49 12.16
C TYR A 70 0.78 7.50 11.74
N ILE A 71 0.03 6.97 12.71
CA ILE A 71 -1.08 6.05 12.44
C ILE A 71 -2.10 6.69 11.49
N ASN A 72 -2.53 7.92 11.79
CA ASN A 72 -3.50 8.65 10.98
C ASN A 72 -2.95 8.95 9.57
N ALA A 73 -1.68 9.30 9.45
CA ALA A 73 -1.02 9.58 8.18
C ALA A 73 -0.97 8.34 7.28
N VAL A 74 -0.48 7.20 7.82
CA VAL A 74 -0.41 5.92 7.10
C VAL A 74 -1.81 5.48 6.65
N LEU A 75 -2.78 5.45 7.57
CA LEU A 75 -4.15 5.07 7.21
C LEU A 75 -4.73 6.00 6.14
N SER A 76 -4.56 7.32 6.25
CA SER A 76 -5.17 8.26 5.31
C SER A 76 -4.61 8.15 3.89
N VAL A 77 -3.29 7.93 3.76
CA VAL A 77 -2.60 7.90 2.47
C VAL A 77 -2.59 6.52 1.82
N GLU A 78 -2.43 5.45 2.60
CA GLU A 78 -2.34 4.08 2.10
C GLU A 78 -3.70 3.40 2.00
N ASP A 79 -4.57 3.55 3.02
CA ASP A 79 -5.81 2.79 3.11
C ASP A 79 -6.85 3.43 4.05
N SER A 80 -7.49 4.51 3.58
CA SER A 80 -8.39 5.33 4.42
C SER A 80 -9.61 4.59 4.97
N ARG A 81 -9.91 3.41 4.43
CA ARG A 81 -11.03 2.55 4.83
C ARG A 81 -10.57 1.23 5.44
N PHE A 82 -9.30 1.16 5.86
CA PHE A 82 -8.66 -0.02 6.43
C PHE A 82 -9.54 -0.77 7.43
N VAL A 83 -10.16 -0.06 8.37
CA VAL A 83 -11.00 -0.65 9.43
C VAL A 83 -12.36 -1.16 8.96
N HIS A 84 -12.78 -0.85 7.73
CA HIS A 84 -14.12 -1.12 7.21
C HIS A 84 -14.20 -2.24 6.17
N HIS A 85 -13.06 -2.74 5.68
CA HIS A 85 -13.03 -3.86 4.74
C HIS A 85 -12.31 -5.06 5.33
N HIS A 86 -12.32 -6.19 4.63
CA HIS A 86 -11.67 -7.43 5.05
C HIS A 86 -10.61 -7.82 4.00
N GLY A 87 -9.48 -7.12 3.98
CA GLY A 87 -8.35 -7.42 3.11
C GLY A 87 -8.39 -6.84 1.70
N VAL A 88 -9.56 -6.69 1.08
CA VAL A 88 -9.71 -6.05 -0.23
C VAL A 88 -10.77 -4.96 -0.16
N ASP A 89 -10.53 -3.84 -0.84
CA ASP A 89 -11.48 -2.74 -0.93
C ASP A 89 -11.97 -2.50 -2.37
N PRO A 90 -13.13 -3.08 -2.75
CA PRO A 90 -13.72 -2.92 -4.09
C PRO A 90 -13.99 -1.46 -4.47
N LEU A 91 -14.36 -0.63 -3.50
CA LEU A 91 -14.65 0.79 -3.72
C LEU A 91 -13.36 1.58 -3.97
N SER A 92 -12.26 1.29 -3.26
CA SER A 92 -10.96 1.89 -3.57
C SER A 92 -10.40 1.43 -4.91
N ILE A 93 -10.59 0.16 -5.27
CA ILE A 93 -10.24 -0.36 -6.60
C ILE A 93 -11.02 0.38 -7.69
N ALA A 94 -12.34 0.53 -7.53
CA ALA A 94 -13.17 1.24 -8.51
C ALA A 94 -12.77 2.72 -8.63
N ARG A 95 -12.48 3.39 -7.50
CA ARG A 95 -12.00 4.78 -7.47
C ARG A 95 -10.65 4.92 -8.16
N ALA A 96 -9.70 4.04 -7.88
CA ALA A 96 -8.37 4.04 -8.51
C ALA A 96 -8.49 3.84 -10.03
N LEU A 97 -9.29 2.86 -10.47
CA LEU A 97 -9.55 2.63 -11.89
C LEU A 97 -10.16 3.85 -12.57
N TRP A 98 -11.13 4.50 -11.94
CA TRP A 98 -11.74 5.72 -12.47
C TRP A 98 -10.74 6.88 -12.58
N ALA A 99 -9.87 7.05 -11.57
CA ALA A 99 -8.81 8.05 -11.59
C ALA A 99 -7.81 7.80 -12.73
N ASP A 100 -7.36 6.54 -12.88
CA ASP A 100 -6.41 6.13 -13.91
C ASP A 100 -6.96 6.37 -15.34
N LEU A 101 -8.25 6.08 -15.55
CA LEU A 101 -8.92 6.35 -16.83
C LEU A 101 -9.00 7.84 -17.14
N ARG A 102 -9.14 8.70 -16.12
CA ARG A 102 -9.22 10.15 -16.28
C ARG A 102 -7.83 10.79 -16.47
N SER A 103 -6.81 10.29 -15.78
CA SER A 103 -5.44 10.82 -15.85
C SER A 103 -4.64 10.25 -17.02
N GLY A 104 -5.07 9.12 -17.60
CA GLY A 104 -4.30 8.39 -18.61
C GLY A 104 -3.04 7.74 -18.06
N THR A 105 -2.91 7.63 -16.73
CA THR A 105 -1.77 7.03 -16.03
C THR A 105 -2.25 5.88 -15.16
N LEU A 106 -1.48 4.79 -15.08
CA LEU A 106 -1.75 3.71 -14.14
C LEU A 106 -1.12 4.07 -12.79
N ALA A 107 -1.90 4.60 -11.85
CA ALA A 107 -1.42 4.93 -10.52
C ALA A 107 -1.56 3.73 -9.57
N GLU A 108 -0.53 3.46 -8.77
CA GLU A 108 -0.61 2.46 -7.69
C GLU A 108 -1.41 3.03 -6.51
N GLY A 109 -2.74 2.94 -6.56
CA GLY A 109 -3.62 3.53 -5.53
C GLY A 109 -4.80 2.67 -5.06
N GLY A 110 -4.87 1.42 -5.53
CA GLY A 110 -5.99 0.49 -5.23
C GLY A 110 -5.66 -0.66 -4.28
N SER A 111 -4.42 -0.75 -3.75
CA SER A 111 -4.04 -1.84 -2.85
C SER A 111 -4.30 -1.47 -1.39
N THR A 112 -4.83 -2.40 -0.61
CA THR A 112 -5.05 -2.22 0.85
C THR A 112 -3.76 -2.43 1.63
N ILE A 113 -3.72 -1.97 2.88
CA ILE A 113 -2.61 -2.26 3.82
C ILE A 113 -2.39 -3.77 3.95
N THR A 114 -3.47 -4.56 4.04
CA THR A 114 -3.37 -6.02 4.17
C THR A 114 -2.77 -6.69 2.93
N GLN A 115 -3.10 -6.21 1.72
CA GLN A 115 -2.48 -6.70 0.49
C GLN A 115 -1.00 -6.34 0.42
N GLN A 116 -0.65 -5.12 0.86
CA GLN A 116 0.73 -4.70 0.93
C GLN A 116 1.53 -5.51 1.98
N LEU A 117 0.93 -5.81 3.14
CA LEU A 117 1.51 -6.71 4.13
C LEU A 117 1.76 -8.09 3.52
N ALA A 118 0.77 -8.68 2.86
CA ALA A 118 0.91 -9.97 2.18
C ALA A 118 2.07 -9.96 1.17
N LYS A 119 2.17 -8.91 0.35
CA LYS A 119 3.30 -8.71 -0.57
C LYS A 119 4.64 -8.72 0.18
N ASN A 120 4.74 -7.94 1.26
CA ASN A 120 6.01 -7.76 2.00
C ASN A 120 6.49 -9.05 2.68
N VAL A 121 5.57 -9.87 3.22
CA VAL A 121 5.94 -11.05 4.00
C VAL A 121 6.02 -12.34 3.17
N TYR A 122 5.33 -12.41 2.03
CA TYR A 122 5.23 -13.64 1.24
C TYR A 122 5.81 -13.56 -0.17
N PHE A 123 5.84 -12.39 -0.82
CA PHE A 123 5.96 -12.33 -2.29
C PHE A 123 6.90 -11.23 -2.81
N THR A 124 8.16 -11.56 -3.06
CA THR A 124 9.18 -10.58 -3.52
C THR A 124 9.68 -10.81 -4.95
N GLN A 125 9.58 -12.01 -5.52
CA GLN A 125 10.29 -12.40 -6.77
C GLN A 125 9.36 -12.90 -7.89
N GLU A 126 8.03 -12.82 -7.72
CA GLU A 126 7.07 -13.52 -8.58
C GLU A 126 6.46 -12.64 -9.69
N LYS A 127 5.90 -13.28 -10.72
CA LYS A 127 5.21 -12.60 -11.84
C LYS A 127 4.08 -11.71 -11.32
N ARG A 128 4.11 -10.42 -11.68
CA ARG A 128 3.24 -9.35 -11.12
C ARG A 128 1.75 -9.71 -11.06
N MET A 129 1.17 -10.31 -12.09
CA MET A 129 -0.28 -10.63 -12.12
C MET A 129 -0.65 -11.83 -11.26
N ALA A 130 0.11 -12.92 -11.33
CA ALA A 130 -0.10 -14.08 -10.46
C ALA A 130 0.14 -13.72 -8.99
N ARG A 131 1.20 -12.94 -8.72
CA ARG A 131 1.47 -12.38 -7.41
C ARG A 131 0.31 -11.54 -6.90
N LYS A 132 -0.25 -10.67 -7.74
CA LYS A 132 -1.38 -9.82 -7.31
C LYS A 132 -2.62 -10.62 -6.93
N ALA A 133 -2.88 -11.73 -7.64
CA ALA A 133 -3.93 -12.66 -7.26
C ALA A 133 -3.59 -13.39 -5.94
N ALA A 134 -2.34 -13.80 -5.73
CA ALA A 134 -1.89 -14.40 -4.47
C ALA A 134 -2.01 -13.45 -3.28
N GLU A 135 -1.66 -12.17 -3.45
CA GLU A 135 -1.84 -11.10 -2.44
C GLU A 135 -3.31 -11.00 -2.00
N VAL A 136 -4.28 -11.15 -2.92
CA VAL A 136 -5.71 -11.14 -2.58
C VAL A 136 -6.08 -12.33 -1.70
N PHE A 137 -5.66 -13.55 -2.07
CA PHE A 137 -5.94 -14.74 -1.25
C PHE A 137 -5.30 -14.64 0.14
N ALA A 138 -4.02 -14.26 0.20
CA ALA A 138 -3.32 -14.06 1.46
C ALA A 138 -3.94 -12.96 2.32
N ALA A 139 -4.32 -11.82 1.74
CA ALA A 139 -4.95 -10.73 2.49
C ALA A 139 -6.29 -11.15 3.11
N LEU A 140 -7.12 -11.89 2.36
CA LEU A 140 -8.38 -12.41 2.89
C LEU A 140 -8.18 -13.39 4.04
N ASP A 141 -7.09 -14.16 4.01
CA ASP A 141 -6.80 -15.15 5.05
C ASP A 141 -6.17 -14.50 6.29
N ILE A 142 -5.25 -13.54 6.10
CA ILE A 142 -4.69 -12.72 7.17
C ILE A 142 -5.82 -12.05 7.97
N GLU A 143 -6.82 -11.48 7.30
CA GLU A 143 -7.95 -10.78 7.95
C GLU A 143 -8.92 -11.68 8.71
N LYS A 144 -8.86 -13.00 8.47
CA LYS A 144 -9.60 -13.97 9.28
C LYS A 144 -8.84 -14.36 10.55
N HIS A 145 -7.51 -14.31 10.50
CA HIS A 145 -6.65 -14.75 11.60
C HIS A 145 -6.25 -13.62 12.54
N TYR A 146 -6.15 -12.40 12.03
CA TYR A 146 -5.59 -11.26 12.74
C TYR A 146 -6.54 -10.07 12.79
N SER A 147 -6.50 -9.36 13.91
CA SER A 147 -7.20 -8.10 14.10
C SER A 147 -6.58 -6.98 13.26
N LYS A 148 -7.35 -5.91 13.04
CA LYS A 148 -6.87 -4.71 12.31
C LYS A 148 -5.63 -4.10 12.94
N GLN A 149 -5.54 -4.12 14.27
CA GLN A 149 -4.38 -3.60 14.98
C GLN A 149 -3.14 -4.44 14.69
N GLU A 150 -3.22 -5.77 14.85
CA GLU A 150 -2.11 -6.69 14.56
C GLU A 150 -1.66 -6.59 13.10
N ILE A 151 -2.60 -6.48 12.16
CA ILE A 151 -2.30 -6.29 10.74
C ILE A 151 -1.55 -4.97 10.50
N PHE A 152 -2.00 -3.88 11.12
CA PHE A 152 -1.33 -2.59 11.01
C PHE A 152 0.09 -2.64 11.59
N GLU A 153 0.27 -3.25 12.78
CA GLU A 153 1.57 -3.44 13.40
C GLU A 153 2.51 -4.24 12.51
N MET A 154 2.06 -5.39 12.00
CA MET A 154 2.86 -6.19 11.09
C MET A 154 3.23 -5.40 9.82
N TYR A 155 2.30 -4.61 9.28
CA TYR A 155 2.54 -3.80 8.10
C TYR A 155 3.64 -2.75 8.32
N VAL A 156 3.48 -1.89 9.33
CA VAL A 156 4.44 -0.80 9.58
C VAL A 156 5.81 -1.30 10.03
N ASN A 157 5.90 -2.52 10.58
CA ASN A 157 7.16 -3.15 10.97
C ASN A 157 7.80 -4.02 9.88
N THR A 158 7.16 -4.19 8.72
CA THR A 158 7.72 -5.00 7.61
C THR A 158 7.91 -4.21 6.33
N ILE A 159 7.25 -3.07 6.18
CA ILE A 159 7.32 -2.30 4.94
C ILE A 159 8.70 -1.66 4.72
N TYR A 160 9.11 -1.61 3.46
CA TYR A 160 10.36 -0.99 3.05
C TYR A 160 10.20 0.53 2.90
N PHE A 161 11.04 1.31 3.59
CA PHE A 161 11.02 2.77 3.54
C PHE A 161 12.07 3.37 2.59
N GLY A 162 12.96 2.54 2.03
CA GLY A 162 14.10 2.99 1.24
C GLY A 162 15.40 2.91 2.04
N ASN A 163 16.55 3.17 1.40
CA ASN A 163 17.88 3.22 2.04
C ASN A 163 18.22 2.02 2.95
N GLY A 164 17.67 0.83 2.64
CA GLY A 164 17.87 -0.38 3.44
C GLY A 164 17.07 -0.45 4.74
N CYS A 165 16.16 0.48 5.00
CA CYS A 165 15.35 0.53 6.21
C CYS A 165 14.06 -0.29 6.02
N TYR A 166 13.87 -1.32 6.85
CA TYR A 166 12.66 -2.13 6.89
C TYR A 166 11.95 -1.95 8.23
N GLY A 167 10.70 -1.51 8.18
CA GLY A 167 9.93 -1.21 9.37
C GLY A 167 10.18 0.20 9.92
N VAL A 168 9.20 0.67 10.70
CA VAL A 168 9.14 2.05 11.19
C VAL A 168 10.26 2.40 12.16
N ALA A 169 10.73 1.47 13.00
CA ALA A 169 11.87 1.71 13.90
C ALA A 169 13.16 2.01 13.12
N GLU A 170 13.50 1.15 12.15
CA GLU A 170 14.69 1.33 11.33
C GLU A 170 14.59 2.61 10.49
N ALA A 171 13.40 2.97 10.03
CA ALA A 171 13.17 4.20 9.30
C ALA A 171 13.33 5.45 10.19
N ALA A 172 12.74 5.46 11.38
CA ALA A 172 12.88 6.57 12.33
C ALA A 172 14.36 6.83 12.68
N GLU A 173 15.10 5.77 13.00
CA GLU A 173 16.53 5.87 13.32
C GLU A 173 17.36 6.21 12.07
N GLY A 174 17.04 5.59 10.93
CA GLY A 174 17.76 5.76 9.67
C GLY A 174 17.68 7.19 9.12
N TYR A 175 16.50 7.80 9.16
CA TYR A 175 16.22 9.10 8.55
C TYR A 175 16.32 10.28 9.51
N PHE A 176 16.02 10.08 10.79
CA PHE A 176 15.87 11.15 11.77
C PHE A 176 16.67 10.96 13.06
N LYS A 177 17.38 9.83 13.22
CA LYS A 177 18.17 9.53 14.43
C LYS A 177 17.31 9.58 15.70
N THR A 178 16.10 9.03 15.61
CA THR A 178 15.12 9.02 16.69
C THR A 178 14.40 7.68 16.77
N ASP A 179 13.78 7.41 17.92
CA ASP A 179 12.93 6.25 18.10
C ASP A 179 11.57 6.46 17.42
N ALA A 180 10.94 5.39 16.93
CA ALA A 180 9.62 5.47 16.30
C ALA A 180 8.56 6.09 17.22
N ALA A 181 8.63 5.84 18.52
CA ALA A 181 7.73 6.42 19.52
C ALA A 181 7.93 7.94 19.74
N SER A 182 9.10 8.46 19.36
CA SER A 182 9.51 9.84 19.56
C SER A 182 9.44 10.69 18.28
N LEU A 183 8.89 10.13 17.19
CA LEU A 183 8.70 10.87 15.95
C LEU A 183 7.84 12.12 16.18
N THR A 184 8.31 13.25 15.69
CA THR A 184 7.47 14.45 15.62
C THR A 184 6.36 14.27 14.58
N ASP A 185 5.30 15.07 14.67
CA ASP A 185 4.19 15.02 13.71
C ASP A 185 4.66 15.17 12.25
N ALA A 186 5.60 16.08 12.02
CA ALA A 186 6.12 16.32 10.70
C ALA A 186 7.06 15.19 10.22
N GLN A 187 7.87 14.58 11.10
CA GLN A 187 8.64 13.36 10.76
C GLN A 187 7.71 12.18 10.44
N ALA A 188 6.64 12.01 11.23
CA ALA A 188 5.64 10.98 11.02
C ALA A 188 4.96 11.09 9.65
N VAL A 189 4.56 12.30 9.24
CA VAL A 189 3.96 12.57 7.93
C VAL A 189 4.94 12.28 6.80
N VAL A 190 6.21 12.67 6.93
CA VAL A 190 7.25 12.36 5.93
C VAL A 190 7.42 10.85 5.79
N LEU A 191 7.58 10.10 6.90
CA LEU A 191 7.73 8.64 6.85
C LEU A 191 6.53 7.94 6.23
N ALA A 192 5.30 8.36 6.57
CA ALA A 192 4.09 7.77 6.02
C ALA A 192 3.99 7.92 4.49
N GLY A 193 4.69 8.90 3.90
CA GLY A 193 4.71 9.11 2.46
C GLY A 193 5.68 8.22 1.69
N LEU A 194 6.74 7.73 2.33
CA LEU A 194 7.84 7.00 1.67
C LEU A 194 7.43 5.66 1.03
N PRO A 195 6.59 4.81 1.66
CA PRO A 195 6.33 3.45 1.19
C PRO A 195 5.81 3.31 -0.25
N GLN A 196 5.15 4.35 -0.78
CA GLN A 196 4.58 4.31 -2.13
C GLN A 196 5.66 4.23 -3.23
N ALA A 197 6.80 4.88 -3.04
CA ALA A 197 7.94 4.79 -3.95
C ALA A 197 9.25 4.94 -3.16
N PRO A 198 9.64 3.92 -2.37
CA PRO A 198 10.65 4.06 -1.32
C PRO A 198 11.99 4.57 -1.85
N SER A 199 12.49 3.98 -2.93
CA SER A 199 13.77 4.37 -3.55
C SER A 199 13.73 5.78 -4.15
N VAL A 200 12.57 6.25 -4.62
CA VAL A 200 12.42 7.58 -5.23
C VAL A 200 12.38 8.65 -4.15
N TYR A 201 11.60 8.44 -3.10
CA TYR A 201 11.45 9.43 -2.03
C TYR A 201 12.66 9.44 -1.10
N ALA A 202 13.26 8.29 -0.79
CA ALA A 202 14.44 8.21 0.06
C ALA A 202 15.72 8.78 -0.56
N SER A 203 15.76 8.97 -1.88
CA SER A 203 16.92 9.53 -2.60
C SER A 203 16.85 11.04 -2.80
N SER A 204 15.71 11.68 -2.50
CA SER A 204 15.53 13.12 -2.68
C SER A 204 14.62 13.71 -1.59
N PRO A 205 15.17 14.54 -0.68
CA PRO A 205 14.37 15.22 0.35
C PRO A 205 13.24 16.05 -0.27
N ALA A 206 13.51 16.76 -1.36
CA ALA A 206 12.51 17.56 -2.07
C ALA A 206 11.32 16.71 -2.58
N LEU A 207 11.58 15.49 -3.07
CA LEU A 207 10.50 14.58 -3.47
C LEU A 207 9.75 14.01 -2.25
N ALA A 208 10.47 13.67 -1.17
CA ALA A 208 9.86 13.23 0.08
C ALA A 208 8.94 14.31 0.68
N HIS A 209 9.39 15.57 0.74
CA HIS A 209 8.56 16.71 1.20
C HIS A 209 7.36 16.95 0.29
N LYS A 210 7.54 16.88 -1.04
CA LYS A 210 6.42 16.95 -1.98
C LYS A 210 5.40 15.83 -1.74
N ARG A 211 5.86 14.62 -1.42
CA ARG A 211 4.99 13.49 -1.06
C ARG A 211 4.32 13.70 0.29
N ALA A 212 5.01 14.27 1.28
CA ALA A 212 4.43 14.63 2.58
C ALA A 212 3.23 15.57 2.44
N ARG A 213 3.28 16.54 1.52
CA ARG A 213 2.10 17.40 1.22
C ARG A 213 0.90 16.61 0.70
N VAL A 214 1.12 15.53 -0.05
CA VAL A 214 0.03 14.62 -0.47
C VAL A 214 -0.53 13.88 0.73
N VAL A 215 0.32 13.40 1.65
CA VAL A 215 -0.11 12.75 2.91
C VAL A 215 -0.98 13.71 3.72
N LEU A 216 -0.55 14.95 3.91
CA LEU A 216 -1.30 15.98 4.64
C LEU A 216 -2.68 16.23 4.01
N GLN A 217 -2.73 16.40 2.68
CA GLN A 217 -4.02 16.57 2.01
C GLN A 217 -4.92 15.35 2.20
N ARG A 218 -4.37 14.13 2.16
CA ARG A 218 -5.14 12.91 2.44
C ARG A 218 -5.65 12.86 3.88
N MET A 219 -4.86 13.31 4.86
CA MET A 219 -5.29 13.43 6.25
C MET A 219 -6.45 14.43 6.39
N VAL A 220 -6.43 15.55 5.66
CA VAL A 220 -7.56 16.49 5.62
C VAL A 220 -8.79 15.86 4.99
N ASP A 221 -8.64 15.18 3.84
CA ASP A 221 -9.74 14.49 3.16
C ASP A 221 -10.39 13.42 4.04
N CYS A 222 -9.62 12.83 4.96
CA CYS A 222 -10.07 11.82 5.92
C CYS A 222 -10.46 12.41 7.29
N HIS A 223 -10.58 13.75 7.38
CA HIS A 223 -10.95 14.49 8.59
C HIS A 223 -10.04 14.24 9.81
N LYS A 224 -8.77 13.95 9.57
CA LYS A 224 -7.74 13.80 10.62
C LYS A 224 -7.04 15.11 10.96
N LEU A 225 -7.06 16.07 10.04
CA LEU A 225 -6.55 17.42 10.22
C LEU A 225 -7.51 18.44 9.60
N THR A 226 -7.48 19.67 10.10
CA THR A 226 -8.05 20.82 9.40
C THR A 226 -7.09 21.29 8.31
N GLN A 227 -7.59 22.08 7.34
CA GLN A 227 -6.74 22.68 6.32
C GLN A 227 -5.65 23.59 6.94
N ASP A 228 -6.01 24.36 7.97
CA ASP A 228 -5.05 25.25 8.66
C ASP A 228 -3.96 24.46 9.39
N ALA A 229 -4.33 23.37 10.09
CA ALA A 229 -3.36 22.49 10.75
C ALA A 229 -2.44 21.80 9.74
N ALA A 230 -2.98 21.37 8.59
CA ALA A 230 -2.18 20.80 7.52
C ALA A 230 -1.22 21.82 6.90
N ALA A 231 -1.63 23.09 6.75
CA ALA A 231 -0.76 24.16 6.26
C ALA A 231 0.39 24.47 7.22
N GLN A 232 0.11 24.54 8.53
CA GLN A 232 1.13 24.70 9.57
C GLN A 232 2.13 23.55 9.55
N LEU A 233 1.62 22.31 9.56
CA LEU A 233 2.45 21.11 9.56
C LEU A 233 3.26 20.98 8.26
N SER A 234 2.71 21.42 7.12
CA SER A 234 3.45 21.46 5.85
C SER A 234 4.68 22.35 5.93
N ALA A 235 4.60 23.50 6.58
CA ALA A 235 5.73 24.40 6.75
C ALA A 235 6.85 23.76 7.58
N GLU A 236 6.49 22.96 8.59
CA GLU A 236 7.45 22.16 9.36
C GLU A 236 8.06 21.04 8.53
N THR A 237 7.25 20.29 7.77
CA THR A 237 7.77 19.20 6.92
C THR A 237 8.78 19.69 5.88
N ASP A 238 8.61 20.90 5.35
CA ASP A 238 9.46 21.47 4.30
C ASP A 238 10.88 21.83 4.78
N VAL A 239 11.05 22.02 6.10
CA VAL A 239 12.35 22.38 6.70
C VAL A 239 12.99 21.22 7.46
N ILE A 240 12.30 20.08 7.58
CA ILE A 240 12.86 18.93 8.29
C ILE A 240 14.05 18.36 7.51
N PRO A 241 15.23 18.26 8.15
CA PRO A 241 16.35 17.55 7.59
C PRO A 241 16.04 16.06 7.54
N PHE A 242 16.35 15.43 6.42
CA PHE A 242 16.12 14.02 6.16
C PHE A 242 17.40 13.40 5.63
N ILE A 243 17.92 12.39 6.33
CA ILE A 243 19.19 11.77 5.96
C ILE A 243 19.00 10.91 4.72
N THR A 244 19.57 11.34 3.60
CA THR A 244 19.68 10.49 2.41
C THR A 244 20.96 9.67 2.47
N ARG A 245 20.88 8.40 2.05
CA ARG A 245 22.07 7.62 1.72
C ARG A 245 22.26 7.70 0.21
N SER A 246 23.43 8.16 -0.24
CA SER A 246 23.80 8.00 -1.65
C SER A 246 23.83 6.51 -1.94
N ILE A 247 23.08 6.08 -2.95
CA ILE A 247 23.23 4.74 -3.51
C ILE A 247 24.60 4.77 -4.20
N ALA A 248 25.59 4.07 -3.63
CA ALA A 248 26.85 3.79 -4.30
C ALA A 248 26.62 2.71 -5.36
#